data_AF-A0A661ECE1-F1
#
_entry.id   AF-A0A661ECE1-F1
#
_cell.length_a   1.000
_cell.length_b   1.000
_cell.length_c   1.000
_cell.angle_alpha   90.00
_cell.angle_beta   90.00
_cell.angle_gamma   90.00
#
_symmetry.space_group_name_H-M   'P 1'
#
loop_
_entity.id
_entity.type
_entity.pdbx_description
1 polymer ?
#
loop_
_entity_poly.entity_id
_entity_poly.type
_entity_poly.pdbx_seq_one_letter_code
_entity_poly.pdbx_strand_id
1 'polypeptide(L)'
;MNRLNIIVENVVVEGEIFNRSAGDISVKITKPYKNISTGSHIPSFNRAKKSFIGEYGDEKAKKLLKELYHIGHYTYQEIKNLSQKLKQSKNKIKNIPHKIDNEKLAEEKAKLKQTLKQNKIDNIKYQQELKILKQKATDFDNEVYKIMDEFFEDNFPMIIGYDSAEQILNIIENDRL
;
A
#
# COMPACT_ATOMS: atom_id res chain seq x y z
N MET A 1 -21.94 -5.82 -16.32
CA MET A 1 -21.75 -4.35 -16.37
C MET A 1 -20.47 -4.02 -15.65
N ASN A 2 -19.57 -3.26 -16.28
CA ASN A 2 -18.31 -2.84 -15.64
C ASN A 2 -18.41 -1.46 -14.99
N ARG A 3 -19.44 -0.67 -15.29
CA ARG A 3 -19.68 0.63 -14.66
C ARG A 3 -20.57 0.46 -13.44
N LEU A 4 -20.23 1.20 -12.39
CA LEU A 4 -20.95 1.27 -11.13
C LEU A 4 -21.44 2.70 -10.92
N ASN A 5 -22.64 2.83 -10.39
CA ASN A 5 -23.19 4.09 -9.93
C ASN A 5 -23.92 3.82 -8.62
N ILE A 6 -23.56 4.56 -7.58
CA ILE A 6 -24.20 4.52 -6.27
C ILE A 6 -24.43 5.95 -5.77
N ILE A 7 -25.39 6.12 -4.85
CA ILE A 7 -25.58 7.38 -4.13
C ILE A 7 -25.03 7.19 -2.72
N VAL A 8 -24.09 8.05 -2.32
CA VAL A 8 -23.55 8.10 -0.95
C VAL A 8 -23.70 9.53 -0.47
N GLU A 9 -24.42 9.74 0.64
CA GLU A 9 -24.59 11.08 1.24
C GLU A 9 -25.08 12.14 0.25
N ASN A 10 -26.07 11.77 -0.59
CA ASN A 10 -26.62 12.58 -1.69
C ASN A 10 -25.63 12.95 -2.81
N VAL A 11 -24.45 12.34 -2.83
CA VAL A 11 -23.47 12.47 -3.93
C VAL A 11 -23.56 11.27 -4.85
N VAL A 12 -23.61 11.53 -6.16
CA VAL A 12 -23.50 10.49 -7.18
C VAL A 12 -22.04 10.06 -7.27
N VAL A 13 -21.79 8.80 -6.94
CA VAL A 13 -20.46 8.19 -7.01
C VAL A 13 -20.42 7.24 -8.20
N GLU A 14 -19.50 7.51 -9.11
CA GLU A 14 -19.26 6.68 -10.28
C GLU A 14 -17.97 5.90 -10.10
N GLY A 15 -17.97 4.65 -10.56
CA GLY A 15 -16.79 3.80 -10.55
C GLY A 15 -16.81 2.75 -11.64
N GLU A 16 -15.72 1.99 -11.72
CA GLU A 16 -15.53 0.93 -12.69
C GLU A 16 -14.92 -0.31 -12.03
N ILE A 17 -15.51 -1.47 -12.32
CA ILE A 17 -14.91 -2.78 -12.08
C ILE A 17 -13.91 -3.03 -13.21
N PHE A 18 -12.61 -2.95 -12.90
CA PHE A 18 -11.55 -3.15 -13.90
C PHE A 18 -10.94 -4.55 -13.85
N ASN A 19 -11.21 -5.31 -12.78
CA ASN A 19 -10.86 -6.72 -12.66
C ASN A 19 -11.98 -7.48 -11.95
N ARG A 20 -12.40 -8.61 -12.51
CA ARG A 20 -13.39 -9.50 -11.89
C ARG A 20 -13.16 -10.94 -12.32
N SER A 21 -13.05 -11.82 -11.34
CA SER A 21 -13.01 -13.27 -11.47
C SER A 21 -13.95 -13.91 -10.46
N ALA A 22 -14.00 -15.25 -10.38
CA ALA A 22 -14.72 -15.92 -9.30
C ALA A 22 -14.12 -15.62 -7.91
N GLY A 23 -12.81 -15.37 -7.82
CA GLY A 23 -12.08 -15.20 -6.57
C GLY A 23 -11.65 -13.76 -6.28
N ASP A 24 -11.62 -12.88 -7.27
CA ASP A 24 -11.07 -11.53 -7.15
C ASP A 24 -12.00 -10.50 -7.75
N ILE A 25 -12.08 -9.33 -7.12
CA ILE A 25 -12.77 -8.16 -7.68
C ILE A 25 -12.00 -6.90 -7.33
N SER A 26 -11.84 -6.00 -8.29
CA SER A 26 -11.19 -4.72 -8.09
C SER A 26 -12.01 -3.60 -8.72
N VAL A 27 -12.17 -2.52 -7.96
CA VAL A 27 -12.98 -1.35 -8.32
C VAL A 27 -12.11 -0.10 -8.24
N LYS A 28 -12.29 0.82 -9.16
CA LYS A 28 -11.74 2.18 -9.09
C LYS A 28 -12.87 3.20 -9.07
N ILE A 29 -12.69 4.27 -8.32
CA ILE A 29 -13.61 5.42 -8.33
C ILE A 29 -13.23 6.33 -9.49
N THR A 30 -14.24 6.82 -10.22
CA THR A 30 -14.07 7.74 -11.36
C THR A 30 -14.68 9.11 -11.09
N LYS A 31 -15.67 9.20 -10.19
CA LYS A 31 -16.22 10.45 -9.64
C LYS A 31 -16.76 10.23 -8.21
N PRO A 32 -16.70 11.25 -7.33
CA PRO A 32 -16.08 12.56 -7.56
C PRO A 32 -14.54 12.55 -7.45
N TYR A 33 -13.98 11.53 -6.81
CA TYR A 33 -12.53 11.37 -6.62
C TYR A 33 -11.95 10.44 -7.67
N LYS A 34 -10.72 10.70 -8.13
CA LYS A 34 -10.02 9.84 -9.09
C LYS A 34 -8.74 9.28 -8.45
N ASN A 35 -8.10 8.37 -9.19
CA ASN A 35 -6.80 7.77 -8.84
C ASN A 35 -6.79 6.90 -7.57
N ILE A 36 -7.95 6.49 -7.07
CA ILE A 36 -8.07 5.53 -5.96
C ILE A 36 -8.81 4.28 -6.44
N SER A 37 -8.31 3.13 -6.06
CA SER A 37 -8.85 1.82 -6.34
C SER A 37 -8.66 0.89 -5.16
N THR A 38 -9.48 -0.15 -5.08
CA THR A 38 -9.40 -1.16 -4.03
C THR A 38 -9.85 -2.51 -4.56
N GLY A 39 -9.45 -3.57 -3.87
CA GLY A 39 -9.72 -4.95 -4.23
C GLY A 39 -10.34 -5.76 -3.10
N SER A 40 -10.87 -6.93 -3.47
CA SER A 40 -11.24 -7.96 -2.51
C SER A 40 -10.93 -9.33 -3.09
N HIS A 41 -10.46 -10.22 -2.21
CA HIS A 41 -10.17 -11.61 -2.53
C HIS A 41 -11.09 -12.56 -1.75
N ILE A 42 -11.52 -13.66 -2.39
CA ILE A 42 -12.15 -14.81 -1.74
C ILE A 42 -11.09 -15.89 -1.60
N PRO A 43 -10.67 -16.22 -0.36
CA PRO A 43 -9.76 -17.33 -0.11
C PRO A 43 -10.26 -18.63 -0.73
N SER A 44 -9.35 -19.46 -1.24
CA SER A 44 -9.65 -20.68 -1.98
C SER A 44 -10.68 -21.59 -1.29
N PHE A 45 -10.57 -21.77 0.03
CA PHE A 45 -11.47 -22.60 0.84
C PHE A 45 -12.92 -22.08 0.92
N ASN A 46 -13.17 -20.81 0.58
CA ASN A 46 -14.52 -20.22 0.57
C ASN A 46 -15.14 -20.11 -0.83
N ARG A 47 -14.39 -20.45 -1.90
CA ARG A 47 -14.85 -20.27 -3.30
C ARG A 47 -15.99 -21.19 -3.72
N ALA A 48 -16.21 -22.29 -3.00
CA ALA A 48 -17.36 -23.17 -3.25
C ALA A 48 -18.70 -22.53 -2.86
N LYS A 49 -18.69 -21.52 -1.97
CA LYS A 49 -19.89 -20.88 -1.41
C LYS A 49 -20.10 -19.45 -1.89
N LYS A 50 -19.05 -18.81 -2.39
CA LYS A 50 -19.05 -17.40 -2.79
C LYS A 50 -18.28 -17.23 -4.08
N SER A 51 -18.79 -16.38 -4.95
CA SER A 51 -18.15 -15.99 -6.21
C SER A 51 -18.43 -14.52 -6.46
N PHE A 52 -17.43 -13.77 -6.93
CA PHE A 52 -17.68 -12.41 -7.44
C PHE A 52 -18.30 -12.38 -8.84
N ILE A 53 -18.60 -13.55 -9.42
CA ILE A 53 -19.49 -13.66 -10.57
C ILE A 53 -20.93 -13.73 -10.07
N GLY A 54 -21.74 -12.73 -10.41
CA GLY A 54 -23.15 -12.62 -10.04
C GLY A 54 -23.41 -11.60 -8.92
N GLU A 55 -24.56 -11.75 -8.26
CA GLU A 55 -25.12 -10.78 -7.31
C GLU A 55 -24.18 -10.45 -6.15
N TYR A 56 -23.57 -11.46 -5.52
CA TYR A 56 -22.58 -11.25 -4.45
C TYR A 56 -21.42 -10.34 -4.90
N GLY A 57 -20.95 -10.50 -6.15
CA GLY A 57 -19.93 -9.66 -6.72
C GLY A 57 -20.40 -8.23 -6.98
N ASP A 58 -21.64 -8.03 -7.39
CA ASP A 58 -22.22 -6.71 -7.63
C ASP A 58 -22.43 -5.94 -6.32
N GLU A 59 -22.91 -6.60 -5.27
CA GLU A 59 -23.02 -6.02 -3.94
C GLU A 59 -21.64 -5.66 -3.38
N LYS A 60 -20.67 -6.57 -3.49
CA LYS A 60 -19.30 -6.28 -3.04
C LYS A 60 -18.69 -5.12 -3.82
N ALA A 61 -18.90 -5.04 -5.13
CA ALA A 61 -18.40 -3.93 -5.94
C ALA A 61 -18.96 -2.57 -5.49
N LYS A 62 -20.27 -2.50 -5.21
CA LYS A 62 -20.90 -1.29 -4.66
C LYS A 62 -20.35 -0.93 -3.29
N LYS A 63 -20.12 -1.93 -2.43
CA LYS A 63 -19.51 -1.72 -1.10
C LYS A 63 -18.09 -1.15 -1.22
N LEU A 64 -17.25 -1.74 -2.07
CA LEU A 64 -15.89 -1.26 -2.34
C LEU A 64 -15.91 0.18 -2.90
N LEU A 65 -16.84 0.50 -3.81
CA LEU A 65 -16.99 1.86 -4.34
C LEU A 65 -17.38 2.88 -3.26
N LYS A 66 -18.25 2.47 -2.32
CA LYS A 66 -18.61 3.30 -1.16
C LYS A 66 -17.42 3.53 -0.23
N GLU A 67 -16.62 2.49 0.03
CA GLU A 67 -15.38 2.60 0.82
C GLU A 67 -14.40 3.60 0.16
N LEU A 68 -14.20 3.50 -1.16
CA LEU A 68 -13.40 4.47 -1.92
C LEU A 68 -13.91 5.90 -1.83
N TYR A 69 -15.22 6.10 -1.86
CA TYR A 69 -15.81 7.43 -1.69
C TYR A 69 -15.45 8.02 -0.32
N HIS A 70 -15.64 7.27 0.76
CA HIS A 70 -15.34 7.78 2.10
C HIS A 70 -13.83 8.08 2.28
N ILE A 71 -12.96 7.23 1.73
CA ILE A 71 -11.51 7.46 1.73
C ILE A 71 -11.17 8.74 0.97
N GLY A 72 -11.67 8.86 -0.26
CA GLY A 72 -11.42 10.03 -1.11
C GLY A 72 -11.98 11.32 -0.51
N HIS A 73 -13.17 11.25 0.09
CA HIS A 73 -13.82 12.38 0.74
C HIS A 73 -13.02 12.88 1.95
N TYR A 74 -12.63 11.96 2.83
CA TYR A 74 -11.83 12.28 4.00
C TYR A 74 -10.46 12.84 3.59
N THR A 75 -9.78 12.17 2.63
CA THR A 75 -8.48 12.61 2.11
C THR A 75 -8.57 14.02 1.52
N TYR A 76 -9.63 14.32 0.77
CA TYR A 76 -9.85 15.65 0.20
C TYR A 76 -10.02 16.72 1.28
N GLN A 77 -10.84 16.45 2.30
CA GLN A 77 -11.11 17.41 3.38
C GLN A 77 -9.86 17.68 4.23
N GLU A 78 -9.10 16.64 4.53
CA GLU A 78 -7.95 16.71 5.45
C GLU A 78 -6.61 16.84 4.74
N ILE A 79 -6.57 17.04 3.42
CA ILE A 79 -5.36 16.95 2.60
C ILE A 79 -4.19 17.76 3.17
N LYS A 80 -4.42 19.00 3.60
CA LYS A 80 -3.37 19.87 4.16
C LYS A 80 -2.78 19.32 5.46
N ASN A 81 -3.65 18.82 6.34
CA ASN A 81 -3.28 18.23 7.62
C ASN A 81 -2.53 16.91 7.41
N LEU A 82 -3.07 16.04 6.55
CA LEU A 82 -2.43 14.78 6.16
C LEU A 82 -1.04 15.02 5.53
N SER A 83 -0.89 16.03 4.66
CA SER A 83 0.39 16.38 4.04
C SER A 83 1.43 16.83 5.08
N GLN A 84 1.03 17.56 6.13
CA GLN A 84 1.93 17.93 7.21
C GLN A 84 2.34 16.72 8.05
N LYS A 85 1.39 15.87 8.43
CA LYS A 85 1.66 14.66 9.22
C LYS A 85 2.49 13.65 8.45
N LEU A 86 2.26 13.49 7.15
CA LEU A 86 3.06 12.64 6.28
C LEU A 86 4.51 13.14 6.21
N LYS A 87 4.73 14.46 6.15
CA LYS A 87 6.09 15.03 6.25
C LYS A 87 6.77 14.67 7.57
N GLN A 88 6.04 14.68 8.68
CA GLN A 88 6.58 14.28 9.99
C GLN A 88 6.96 12.80 10.00
N SER A 89 6.09 11.91 9.49
CA SER A 89 6.39 10.48 9.38
C SER A 89 7.58 10.20 8.45
N LYS A 90 7.68 10.89 7.32
CA LYS A 90 8.86 10.82 6.44
C LYS A 90 10.14 11.31 7.11
N ASN A 91 10.06 12.32 7.97
CA ASN A 91 11.20 12.78 8.76
C ASN A 91 11.62 11.74 9.81
N LYS A 92 10.67 11.05 10.45
CA LYS A 92 10.97 9.90 11.33
C LYS A 92 11.72 8.82 10.56
N ILE A 93 11.24 8.45 9.36
CA ILE A 93 11.90 7.45 8.49
C ILE A 93 13.33 7.88 8.12
N LYS A 94 13.53 9.14 7.74
CA LYS A 94 14.86 9.67 7.40
C LYS A 94 15.86 9.56 8.54
N ASN A 95 15.38 9.59 9.79
CA ASN A 95 16.21 9.55 10.99
C ASN A 95 16.36 8.14 11.58
N ILE A 96 15.86 7.08 10.93
CA ILE A 96 16.07 5.71 11.39
C ILE A 96 17.58 5.39 11.36
N PRO A 97 18.17 4.93 12.49
CA PRO A 97 19.57 4.52 12.54
C PRO A 97 19.87 3.39 11.55
N HIS A 98 21.09 3.35 11.03
CA HIS A 98 21.54 2.27 10.14
C HIS A 98 20.63 2.03 8.93
N LYS A 99 20.10 3.10 8.31
CA LYS A 99 19.38 3.03 7.03
C LYS A 99 20.17 2.19 6.03
N ILE A 100 19.61 1.04 5.66
CA ILE A 100 20.05 0.15 4.59
C ILE A 100 18.82 -0.07 3.72
N ASP A 101 18.56 0.91 2.88
CA ASP A 101 17.58 0.79 1.81
C ASP A 101 18.11 -0.15 0.71
N ASN A 102 17.27 -0.44 -0.28
CA ASN A 102 17.60 -1.37 -1.37
C ASN A 102 18.86 -0.97 -2.15
N GLU A 103 19.08 0.33 -2.36
CA GLU A 103 20.25 0.85 -3.06
C GLU A 103 21.51 0.59 -2.24
N LYS A 104 21.52 0.98 -0.96
CA LYS A 104 22.66 0.76 -0.09
C LYS A 104 22.91 -0.72 0.18
N LEU A 105 21.86 -1.54 0.26
CA LEU A 105 21.96 -2.98 0.36
C LEU A 105 22.67 -3.57 -0.86
N ALA A 106 22.35 -3.10 -2.07
CA ALA A 106 23.00 -3.55 -3.30
C ALA A 106 24.49 -3.14 -3.32
N GLU A 107 24.80 -1.90 -2.91
CA GLU A 107 26.18 -1.43 -2.79
C GLU A 107 26.99 -2.25 -1.78
N GLU A 108 26.47 -2.48 -0.58
CA GLU A 108 27.17 -3.25 0.45
C GLU A 108 27.36 -4.72 0.05
N LYS A 109 26.37 -5.32 -0.63
CA LYS A 109 26.53 -6.67 -1.23
C LYS A 109 27.63 -6.69 -2.28
N ALA A 110 27.72 -5.66 -3.13
CA ALA A 110 28.76 -5.57 -4.15
C ALA A 110 30.16 -5.45 -3.51
N LYS A 111 30.30 -4.58 -2.50
CA LYS A 111 31.54 -4.42 -1.73
C LYS A 111 31.95 -5.72 -1.03
N LEU A 112 31.01 -6.40 -0.38
CA LEU A 112 31.23 -7.67 0.30
C LEU A 112 31.64 -8.79 -0.67
N LYS A 113 31.05 -8.82 -1.87
CA LYS A 113 31.46 -9.74 -2.93
C LYS A 113 32.87 -9.43 -3.44
N GLN A 114 33.26 -8.15 -3.49
CA GLN A 114 34.60 -7.75 -3.90
C GLN A 114 35.67 -8.16 -2.88
N THR A 115 35.39 -8.06 -1.58
CA THR A 115 36.34 -8.49 -0.53
C THR A 115 36.55 -10.01 -0.55
N LEU A 116 35.51 -10.80 -0.81
CA LEU A 116 35.63 -12.24 -1.06
C LEU A 116 36.50 -12.54 -2.28
N LYS A 117 36.27 -11.86 -3.42
CA LYS A 117 37.10 -12.01 -4.63
C LYS A 117 38.57 -11.67 -4.41
N GLN A 118 38.84 -10.72 -3.51
CA GLN A 118 40.19 -10.32 -3.11
C GLN A 118 40.82 -11.26 -2.07
N ASN A 119 40.15 -12.36 -1.70
CA ASN A 119 40.55 -13.30 -0.63
C ASN A 119 40.79 -12.61 0.73
N LYS A 120 40.19 -11.43 0.97
CA LYS A 120 40.29 -10.71 2.25
C LYS A 120 39.40 -11.32 3.34
N ILE A 121 38.37 -12.04 2.92
CA ILE A 121 37.48 -12.84 3.76
C ILE A 121 37.31 -14.20 3.11
N ASP A 122 37.05 -15.23 3.91
CA ASP A 122 36.66 -16.53 3.43
C ASP A 122 35.15 -16.60 3.14
N ASN A 123 34.70 -17.74 2.59
CA ASN A 123 33.29 -17.95 2.30
C ASN A 123 32.42 -18.01 3.56
N ILE A 124 32.93 -18.48 4.70
CA ILE A 124 32.16 -18.59 5.93
C ILE A 124 31.83 -17.19 6.45
N LYS A 125 32.85 -16.34 6.56
CA LYS A 125 32.73 -14.95 6.98
C LYS A 125 31.88 -14.13 6.01
N TYR A 126 32.03 -14.36 4.70
CA TYR A 126 31.15 -13.76 3.68
C TYR A 126 29.67 -14.08 3.93
N GLN A 127 29.31 -15.35 4.18
CA GLN A 127 27.91 -15.72 4.43
C GLN A 127 27.37 -15.12 5.73
N GLN A 128 28.21 -15.05 6.77
CA GLN A 128 27.84 -14.41 8.04
C GLN A 128 27.56 -12.91 7.87
N GLU A 129 28.46 -12.18 7.21
CA GLU A 129 28.29 -10.74 6.95
C GLU A 129 27.10 -10.47 6.03
N LEU A 130 26.88 -11.32 5.02
CA LEU A 130 25.71 -11.21 4.14
C LEU A 130 24.39 -11.43 4.90
N LYS A 131 24.36 -12.37 5.85
CA LYS A 131 23.20 -12.61 6.70
C LYS A 131 22.90 -11.39 7.58
N ILE A 132 23.92 -10.84 8.24
CA ILE A 132 23.78 -9.64 9.07
C ILE A 132 23.27 -8.47 8.23
N LEU A 133 23.82 -8.29 7.03
CA LEU A 133 23.43 -7.22 6.11
C LEU A 133 21.95 -7.34 5.69
N LYS A 134 21.51 -8.54 5.33
CA LYS A 134 20.09 -8.80 5.00
C LYS A 134 19.18 -8.53 6.20
N GLN A 135 19.60 -8.95 7.40
CA GLN A 135 18.81 -8.72 8.61
C GLN A 135 18.60 -7.23 8.86
N LYS A 136 19.66 -6.42 8.78
CA LYS A 136 19.55 -4.97 8.96
C LYS A 136 18.62 -4.30 7.95
N ALA A 137 18.63 -4.77 6.70
CA ALA A 137 17.70 -4.28 5.68
C ALA A 137 16.26 -4.63 6.03
N THR A 138 16.00 -5.87 6.45
CA THR A 138 14.68 -6.30 6.92
C THR A 138 14.23 -5.51 8.15
N ASP A 139 15.11 -5.26 9.11
CA ASP A 139 14.80 -4.46 10.30
C ASP A 139 14.46 -3.01 9.90
N PHE A 140 15.22 -2.42 8.97
CA PHE A 140 14.92 -1.10 8.43
C PHE A 140 13.56 -1.06 7.73
N ASP A 141 13.26 -2.02 6.85
CA ASP A 141 11.98 -2.11 6.15
C ASP A 141 10.82 -2.25 7.15
N ASN A 142 10.96 -3.09 8.18
CA ASN A 142 9.95 -3.26 9.23
C ASN A 142 9.67 -1.97 9.99
N GLU A 143 10.70 -1.21 10.34
CA GLU A 143 10.53 0.09 11.00
C GLU A 143 9.83 1.10 10.08
N VAL A 144 10.14 1.09 8.79
CA VAL A 144 9.43 1.92 7.80
C VAL A 144 7.95 1.54 7.73
N TYR A 145 7.64 0.24 7.61
CA TYR A 145 6.26 -0.24 7.59
C TYR A 145 5.50 0.18 8.84
N LYS A 146 6.10 -0.01 10.03
CA LYS A 146 5.50 0.40 11.30
C LYS A 146 5.15 1.89 11.33
N ILE A 147 6.07 2.76 10.91
CA ILE A 147 5.82 4.22 10.90
C ILE A 147 4.70 4.58 9.90
N MET A 148 4.59 3.87 8.77
CA MET A 148 3.54 4.10 7.79
C MET A 148 2.19 3.55 8.25
N ASP A 149 2.16 2.39 8.89
CA ASP A 149 0.95 1.82 9.50
C ASP A 149 0.42 2.75 10.59
N GLU A 150 1.30 3.20 11.51
CA GLU A 150 0.96 4.22 12.52
C GLU A 150 0.41 5.50 11.87
N PHE A 151 0.99 5.94 10.74
CA PHE A 151 0.45 7.10 10.03
C PHE A 151 -0.99 6.87 9.56
N PHE A 152 -1.35 5.70 9.04
CA PHE A 152 -2.73 5.45 8.63
C PHE A 152 -3.67 5.28 9.82
N GLU A 153 -3.26 4.53 10.84
CA GLU A 153 -4.05 4.27 12.06
C GLU A 153 -4.36 5.56 12.83
N ASP A 154 -3.38 6.47 12.96
CA ASP A 154 -3.56 7.72 13.71
C ASP A 154 -4.38 8.78 12.96
N ASN A 155 -4.47 8.67 11.62
CA ASN A 155 -4.94 9.77 10.78
C ASN A 155 -6.14 9.47 9.92
N PHE A 156 -6.58 8.22 9.82
CA PHE A 156 -7.79 7.87 9.09
C PHE A 156 -8.79 7.22 10.06
N PRO A 157 -10.06 7.67 10.08
CA PRO A 157 -11.10 7.06 10.92
C PRO A 157 -11.57 5.68 10.40
N MET A 158 -10.92 5.18 9.36
CA MET A 158 -11.31 4.02 8.58
C MET A 158 -10.06 3.24 8.19
N ILE A 159 -10.21 1.93 8.05
CA ILE A 159 -9.10 1.06 7.64
C ILE A 159 -8.76 1.35 6.18
N ILE A 160 -7.50 1.68 5.93
CA ILE A 160 -6.96 1.81 4.59
C ILE A 160 -6.43 0.45 4.14
N GLY A 161 -6.99 -0.07 3.04
CA GLY A 161 -6.52 -1.32 2.46
C GLY A 161 -5.11 -1.15 1.86
N TYR A 162 -4.28 -2.18 1.96
CA TYR A 162 -2.92 -2.20 1.42
C TYR A 162 -2.86 -1.72 -0.04
N ASP A 163 -3.78 -2.20 -0.89
CA ASP A 163 -3.85 -1.85 -2.31
C ASP A 163 -4.11 -0.35 -2.57
N SER A 164 -4.75 0.33 -1.61
CA SER A 164 -5.08 1.77 -1.70
C SER A 164 -4.08 2.68 -0.98
N ALA A 165 -3.27 2.14 -0.07
CA ALA A 165 -2.36 2.91 0.77
C ALA A 165 -1.36 3.74 -0.06
N GLU A 166 -0.67 3.12 -1.01
CA GLU A 166 0.29 3.81 -1.88
C GLU A 166 -0.38 4.91 -2.72
N GLN A 167 -1.60 4.65 -3.20
CA GLN A 167 -2.38 5.60 -4.00
C GLN A 167 -2.76 6.82 -3.17
N ILE A 168 -3.18 6.61 -1.92
CA ILE A 168 -3.53 7.69 -0.99
C ILE A 168 -2.28 8.50 -0.62
N LEU A 169 -1.14 7.86 -0.35
CA LEU A 169 0.12 8.59 -0.11
C LEU A 169 0.47 9.47 -1.31
N ASN A 170 0.37 8.94 -2.52
CA ASN A 170 0.66 9.68 -3.75
C ASN A 170 -0.28 10.88 -3.93
N ILE A 171 -1.55 10.73 -3.59
CA ILE A 171 -2.55 11.80 -3.59
C ILE A 171 -2.19 12.90 -2.60
N ILE A 172 -1.86 12.53 -1.36
CA ILE A 172 -1.46 13.45 -0.29
C ILE A 172 -0.19 14.21 -0.68
N GLU A 173 0.79 13.53 -1.27
CA GLU A 173 2.06 14.14 -1.65
C GLU A 173 1.95 15.14 -2.79
N ASN A 174 1.02 14.91 -3.72
CA ASN A 174 0.88 15.73 -4.92
C ASN A 174 -0.33 16.67 -4.89
N ASP A 175 -1.14 16.63 -3.82
CA ASP A 175 -2.42 17.34 -3.70
C ASP A 175 -3.34 17.11 -4.93
N ARG A 176 -3.42 15.87 -5.43
CA ARG A 176 -4.15 15.51 -6.67
C ARG A 176 -5.24 14.46 -6.41
N LEU A 177 -6.50 14.91 -6.35
CA LEU A 177 -7.71 14.05 -6.33
C LEU A 177 -8.52 14.16 -7.62
#